data_AF-A0A1V5RA99-F1
#
_entry.id   AF-A0A1V5RA99-F1
#
_cell.length_a   1.000
_cell.length_b   1.000
_cell.length_c   1.000
_cell.angle_alpha   90.00
_cell.angle_beta   90.00
_cell.angle_gamma   90.00
#
_symmetry.space_group_name_H-M   'P 1'
#
loop_
_entity.id
_entity.type
_entity.pdbx_description
1 polymer ?
#
loop_
_entity_poly.entity_id
_entity_poly.type
_entity_poly.pdbx_seq_one_letter_code
_entity_poly.pdbx_strand_id
1 'polypeptide(L)' 'MIGTWRGLGVPKNTPDDVAKKIYEIFDAASKSSAFVKFMQDTNNIIDILDGPAYGKRLAVDNEMFKALINELGLKQQ' A
#
# COMPACT_ATOMS: atom_id res chain seq x y z
N MET A 1 9.28 -1.09 -11.07
CA MET A 1 9.23 0.39 -11.04
C MET A 1 9.32 0.79 -9.58
N ILE A 2 10.24 1.70 -9.22
CA ILE A 2 10.31 2.27 -7.86
C ILE A 2 9.36 3.46 -7.85
N GLY A 3 8.32 3.41 -7.02
CA GLY A 3 7.30 4.45 -6.92
C GLY A 3 6.71 4.46 -5.52
N THR A 4 6.17 5.61 -5.10
CA THR A 4 5.51 5.69 -3.79
C THR A 4 4.11 5.11 -3.88
N TRP A 5 3.70 4.38 -2.85
CA TRP A 5 2.34 3.86 -2.70
C TRP A 5 1.66 4.44 -1.46
N ARG A 6 0.35 4.22 -1.36
CA ARG A 6 -0.45 4.49 -0.14
C ARG A 6 -1.29 3.25 0.13
N GLY A 7 -1.41 2.87 1.40
CA GLY A 7 -2.21 1.73 1.81
C GLY A 7 -2.51 1.76 3.31
N LEU A 8 -3.35 0.84 3.74
CA LEU A 8 -3.80 0.73 5.14
C LEU A 8 -3.21 -0.53 5.76
N GLY A 9 -2.71 -0.41 7.00
CA GLY A 9 -2.31 -1.53 7.83
C GLY A 9 -3.21 -1.62 9.06
N VAL A 10 -3.48 -2.83 9.53
CA VAL A 10 -4.18 -3.09 10.79
C VAL A 10 -3.23 -3.77 11.78
N PRO A 11 -3.49 -3.70 13.10
CA PRO A 11 -2.74 -4.47 14.09
C PRO A 11 -2.64 -5.95 13.72
N LYS A 12 -1.50 -6.59 14.02
CA LYS A 12 -1.24 -8.00 13.66
C LYS A 12 -2.32 -8.98 14.14
N ASN A 13 -2.96 -8.69 15.26
CA ASN A 13 -3.95 -9.56 15.89
C ASN A 13 -5.40 -9.11 15.60
N THR A 14 -5.61 -8.23 14.63
CA THR A 14 -6.96 -7.90 14.16
C THR A 14 -7.60 -9.14 13.53
N PRO A 15 -8.82 -9.51 13.92
CA PRO A 15 -9.53 -10.63 13.31
C PRO A 15 -9.66 -10.49 11.78
N ASP A 16 -9.56 -11.61 11.06
CA ASP A 16 -9.55 -11.63 9.59
C ASP A 16 -10.83 -11.07 8.98
N ASP A 17 -11.98 -11.31 9.62
CA ASP A 17 -13.28 -10.79 9.20
C ASP A 17 -13.35 -9.26 9.31
N VAL A 18 -12.77 -8.70 10.38
CA VAL A 18 -12.64 -7.25 10.57
C VAL A 18 -11.71 -6.65 9.52
N ALA A 19 -10.54 -7.26 9.29
CA ALA A 19 -9.59 -6.81 8.27
C ALA A 19 -10.20 -6.85 6.86
N LYS A 20 -10.92 -7.94 6.53
CA LYS A 20 -11.67 -8.08 5.28
C LYS A 20 -12.74 -7.01 5.16
N LYS A 21 -13.46 -6.69 6.24
CA LYS A 21 -14.50 -5.65 6.20
C LYS A 21 -13.91 -4.27 5.92
N ILE A 22 -12.77 -3.95 6.50
CA ILE A 22 -12.05 -2.69 6.25
C ILE A 22 -11.64 -2.61 4.77
N TYR A 23 -11.12 -3.70 4.19
CA TYR A 23 -10.78 -3.76 2.77
C TYR A 23 -12.01 -3.54 1.88
N GLU A 24 -13.14 -4.20 2.16
CA GLU A 24 -14.38 -4.02 1.38
C GLU A 24 -14.87 -2.57 1.39
N ILE A 25 -14.80 -1.89 2.55
CA ILE A 25 -15.17 -0.48 2.68
C ILE A 25 -14.21 0.39 1.86
N PHE A 26 -12.90 0.14 1.94
CA PHE A 26 -11.90 0.87 1.19
C PHE A 26 -12.06 0.69 -0.33
N ASP A 27 -12.24 -0.55 -0.81
CA ASP A 27 -12.46 -0.85 -2.23
C ASP A 27 -13.70 -0.13 -2.77
N ALA A 28 -14.82 -0.17 -2.03
CA ALA A 28 -16.03 0.57 -2.39
C ALA A 28 -15.78 2.09 -2.44
N ALA A 29 -15.09 2.65 -1.43
CA ALA A 29 -14.78 4.08 -1.39
C ALA A 29 -13.84 4.51 -2.55
N SER A 30 -12.89 3.65 -2.93
CA SER A 30 -11.93 3.90 -4.00
C SER A 30 -12.59 4.05 -5.37
N LYS A 31 -13.80 3.50 -5.53
CA LYS A 31 -14.61 3.57 -6.76
C LYS A 31 -15.52 4.79 -6.80
N SER A 32 -15.59 5.57 -5.71
CA SER A 32 -16.41 6.78 -5.67
C SER A 32 -15.85 7.85 -6.61
N SER A 33 -16.73 8.62 -7.25
CA SER A 33 -16.34 9.70 -8.16
C SER A 33 -15.47 10.76 -7.46
N ALA A 34 -15.76 11.06 -6.19
CA ALA A 34 -14.97 11.99 -5.39
C ALA A 34 -13.53 11.50 -5.18
N PHE A 35 -13.35 10.21 -4.88
CA PHE A 35 -12.03 9.61 -4.72
C PHE A 35 -11.27 9.58 -6.05
N VAL A 36 -11.92 9.11 -7.13
CA VAL A 36 -11.30 9.05 -8.46
C VAL A 36 -10.86 10.45 -8.92
N LYS A 37 -11.73 11.45 -8.74
CA LYS A 37 -11.41 12.84 -9.06
C LYS A 37 -10.21 13.35 -8.24
N PHE A 38 -10.21 13.10 -6.93
CA PHE A 38 -9.09 13.50 -6.08
C PHE A 38 -7.77 12.89 -6.55
N MET A 39 -7.76 11.60 -6.88
CA MET A 39 -6.55 10.90 -7.35
C MET A 39 -6.07 11.47 -8.69
N GLN A 40 -6.98 11.75 -9.62
CA GLN A 40 -6.65 12.38 -10.89
C GLN A 40 -6.09 13.80 -10.71
N ASP A 41 -6.75 14.63 -9.91
CA ASP A 41 -6.36 16.01 -9.64
C ASP A 41 -4.98 16.10 -8.95
N THR A 42 -4.62 15.07 -8.18
CA THR A 42 -3.35 14.98 -7.44
C THR A 42 -2.30 14.13 -8.14
N ASN A 43 -2.53 13.74 -9.40
CA ASN A 43 -1.62 12.92 -10.22
C ASN A 43 -1.20 11.59 -9.57
N ASN A 44 -2.14 10.94 -8.89
CA ASN A 44 -1.95 9.62 -8.30
C ASN A 44 -2.63 8.54 -9.16
N ILE A 45 -1.91 7.45 -9.39
CA ILE A 45 -2.45 6.28 -10.08
C ILE A 45 -3.26 5.45 -9.07
N ILE A 46 -4.42 4.97 -9.49
CA ILE A 46 -5.24 4.05 -8.70
C ILE A 46 -4.84 2.62 -9.07
N ASP A 47 -4.23 1.92 -8.13
CA ASP A 47 -3.90 0.49 -8.20
C ASP A 47 -4.32 -0.16 -6.87
N ILE A 48 -5.48 -0.81 -6.85
CA ILE A 48 -6.08 -1.38 -5.64
C ILE A 48 -5.60 -2.82 -5.45
N LEU A 49 -4.84 -3.04 -4.38
CA LEU A 49 -4.38 -4.37 -3.98
C LEU A 49 -5.15 -4.86 -2.76
N ASP A 50 -5.46 -6.15 -2.74
CA ASP A 50 -5.97 -6.81 -1.53
C ASP A 50 -4.85 -7.02 -0.50
N GLY A 51 -5.22 -7.43 0.72
CA GLY A 51 -4.27 -7.65 1.82
C GLY A 51 -3.10 -8.57 1.44
N PRO A 52 -3.35 -9.77 0.87
CA PRO A 52 -2.29 -10.67 0.44
C PRO A 52 -1.36 -10.09 -0.64
N ALA A 53 -1.90 -9.47 -1.69
CA ALA A 53 -1.08 -8.87 -2.76
C ALA A 53 -0.28 -7.67 -2.24
N TYR A 54 -0.88 -6.85 -1.38
CA TYR A 54 -0.22 -5.72 -0.75
C TYR A 54 0.91 -6.18 0.19
N GLY A 55 0.68 -7.22 1.00
CA GLY A 55 1.70 -7.82 1.85
C GLY A 55 2.91 -8.35 1.06
N LYS A 56 2.67 -8.96 -0.11
CA LYS A 56 3.75 -9.38 -1.03
C LYS A 56 4.53 -8.19 -1.58
N ARG A 57 3.86 -7.10 -1.98
CA ARG A 57 4.52 -5.86 -2.41
C ARG A 57 5.43 -5.31 -1.31
N LEU A 58 4.94 -5.23 -0.07
CA LEU A 58 5.73 -4.74 1.07
C LEU A 58 6.99 -5.57 1.29
N ALA A 59 6.89 -6.91 1.22
CA ALA A 59 8.03 -7.79 1.38
C ALA A 59 9.08 -7.57 0.26
N VAL A 60 8.64 -7.50 -0.99
CA VAL A 60 9.52 -7.25 -2.15
C VAL A 60 10.20 -5.88 -2.04
N ASP A 61 9.44 -4.83 -1.74
CA ASP A 61 9.95 -3.47 -1.61
C ASP A 61 10.96 -3.38 -0.46
N ASN A 62 10.66 -4.01 0.68
CA ASN A 62 11.55 -4.03 1.84
C ASN A 62 12.91 -4.68 1.51
N GLU A 63 12.91 -5.83 0.83
CA GLU A 63 14.17 -6.47 0.43
C GLU A 63 14.94 -5.65 -0.60
N MET A 64 14.25 -5.08 -1.59
CA MET A 64 14.85 -4.18 -2.58
C MET A 64 15.49 -2.96 -1.90
N PHE A 65 14.78 -2.28 -1.00
CA PHE A 65 15.30 -1.08 -0.33
C PHE A 65 16.43 -1.40 0.65
N LYS A 66 16.39 -2.53 1.36
CA LYS A 66 17.53 -3.00 2.17
C LYS A 66 18.78 -3.18 1.32
N ALA A 67 18.66 -3.85 0.18
CA ALA A 67 19.79 -4.06 -0.74
C ALA A 67 20.36 -2.72 -1.23
N LEU A 68 19.48 -1.81 -1.68
CA LEU A 68 19.87 -0.49 -2.16
C LEU A 68 20.55 0.37 -1.07
N ILE A 69 20.00 0.39 0.14
CA ILE A 69 20.57 1.13 1.28
C ILE A 69 21.98 0.63 1.59
N ASN A 70 22.16 -0.70 1.62
CA ASN A 70 23.45 -1.32 1.86
C ASN A 70 24.47 -1.00 0.76
N GLU A 71 24.07 -1.09 -0.51
CA GLU A 71 24.92 -0.78 -1.67
C GLU A 71 25.40 0.68 -1.66
N LEU A 72 24.50 1.61 -1.29
CA LEU A 72 24.82 3.04 -1.23
C LEU A 72 25.52 3.47 0.07
N GLY A 73 25.74 2.54 1.01
CA GLY A 73 26.36 2.84 2.31
C GLY A 73 25.53 3.83 3.16
N LEU A 74 24.23 3.91 2.92
CA LEU A 74 23.33 4.79 3.65
C LEU A 74 23.08 4.18 5.02
N LYS A 75 23.44 4.91 6.09
CA LYS A 75 23.16 4.45 7.45
C LYS A 75 21.68 4.66 7.75
N GLN A 76 21.02 3.62 8.28
CA GLN A 76 19.75 3.82 8.97
C GLN A 76 20.02 4.69 10.21
N GLN A 77 19.27 5.79 10.35
CA GLN A 77 19.28 6.62 11.57
C GLN A 77 18.60 5.89 12.73
#